data_AF-A0A7J8E3L6-F1
#
_entry.id   AF-A0A7J8E3L6-F1
#
_cell.length_a   1.000
_cell.length_b   1.000
_cell.length_c   1.000
_cell.angle_alpha   90.00
_cell.angle_beta   90.00
_cell.angle_gamma   90.00
#
_symmetry.space_group_name_H-M   'P 1'
#
loop_
_entity.id
_entity.type
_entity.pdbx_description
1 polymer ?
#
loop_
_entity_poly.entity_id
_entity_poly.type
_entity_poly.pdbx_seq_one_letter_code
_entity_poly.pdbx_strand_id
1 'polypeptide(L)'
;MSGLAIRTAMEEAFTVQAGARGPSFNIPKVAIIVTDGRPQDQVTEVAARARAAGIELYAVGVDRADLRSLRMMASEPLEEHVFYVETYGVIEKLSSKFQETFCVRDKCALGSHGCQHICVSDGVASYHCDCHAGFTLNEDKKTCSDIQEVRKLVSIEDACGCEATLAFQGKVISYLQGLNTKLDGILEKLRANGLGQIHH
;
A
#
# COMPACT_ATOMS: atom_id res chain seq x y z
N MET A 1 -5.91 -29.82 26.67
CA MET A 1 -5.50 -28.64 27.47
C MET A 1 -5.11 -27.47 26.57
N SER A 2 -5.68 -27.37 25.36
CA SER A 2 -5.35 -26.29 24.44
C SER A 2 -6.16 -25.02 24.78
N GLY A 3 -7.37 -25.18 25.30
CA GLY A 3 -8.21 -24.06 25.74
C GLY A 3 -7.63 -23.34 26.94
N LEU A 4 -7.12 -24.08 27.93
CA LEU A 4 -6.42 -23.49 29.07
C LEU A 4 -5.14 -22.76 28.62
N ALA A 5 -4.35 -23.35 27.72
CA ALA A 5 -3.13 -22.73 27.21
C ALA A 5 -3.42 -21.38 26.51
N ILE A 6 -4.49 -21.30 25.69
CA ILE A 6 -4.90 -20.04 25.07
C ILE A 6 -5.27 -19.01 26.13
N ARG A 7 -6.02 -19.41 27.17
CA ARG A 7 -6.39 -18.51 28.28
C ARG A 7 -5.16 -17.96 29.00
N THR A 8 -4.24 -18.84 29.40
CA THR A 8 -3.00 -18.46 30.08
C THR A 8 -2.16 -17.53 29.20
N ALA A 9 -2.07 -17.79 27.89
CA ALA A 9 -1.37 -16.90 26.98
C ALA A 9 -1.99 -15.50 26.95
N MET A 10 -3.32 -15.37 26.97
CA MET A 10 -4.00 -14.08 27.04
C MET A 10 -3.74 -13.35 28.36
N GLU A 11 -3.84 -14.07 29.48
CA GLU A 11 -3.80 -13.50 30.83
C GLU A 11 -2.38 -13.20 31.32
N GLU A 12 -1.37 -13.91 30.79
CA GLU A 12 0.01 -13.79 31.25
C GLU A 12 0.94 -13.27 30.14
N ALA A 13 0.94 -13.87 28.96
CA ALA A 13 1.92 -13.56 27.90
C ALA A 13 1.60 -12.30 27.09
N PHE A 14 0.32 -12.02 26.80
CA PHE A 14 -0.09 -10.85 26.01
C PHE A 14 -0.32 -9.58 26.85
N THR A 15 0.25 -9.55 28.05
CA THR A 15 0.18 -8.42 28.99
C THR A 15 1.35 -7.47 28.84
N VAL A 16 1.13 -6.19 29.16
CA VAL A 16 2.20 -5.18 29.12
C VAL A 16 3.31 -5.50 30.12
N GLN A 17 2.94 -6.08 31.27
CA GLN A 17 3.87 -6.53 32.30
C GLN A 17 4.81 -7.64 31.78
N ALA A 18 4.33 -8.51 30.89
CA ALA A 18 5.13 -9.53 30.23
C ALA A 18 5.88 -9.03 28.99
N GLY A 19 5.84 -7.72 28.69
CA GLY A 19 6.54 -7.11 27.56
C GLY A 19 5.71 -6.99 26.28
N ALA A 20 4.41 -7.30 26.32
CA ALA A 20 3.54 -7.02 25.18
C ALA A 20 3.43 -5.50 24.96
N ARG A 21 3.51 -5.08 23.70
CA ARG A 21 3.41 -3.68 23.33
C ARG A 21 1.97 -3.21 23.58
N GLY A 22 1.84 -2.08 24.28
CA GLY A 22 0.56 -1.54 24.71
C GLY A 22 -0.34 -1.13 23.53
N PRO A 23 -1.63 -0.87 23.78
CA PRO A 23 -2.61 -0.54 22.73
C PRO A 23 -2.25 0.71 21.92
N SER A 24 -1.42 1.60 22.46
CA SER A 24 -0.95 2.83 21.79
C SER A 24 -0.04 2.58 20.58
N PHE A 25 0.58 1.41 20.46
CA PHE A 25 1.54 1.15 19.39
C PHE A 25 0.91 0.56 18.11
N ASN A 26 -0.39 0.23 18.12
CA ASN A 26 -1.09 -0.44 17.00
C ASN A 26 -0.31 -1.62 16.41
N ILE A 27 0.20 -2.48 17.30
CA ILE A 27 1.04 -3.61 16.91
C ILE A 27 0.21 -4.89 16.95
N PRO A 28 0.21 -5.69 15.86
CA PRO A 28 -0.46 -6.98 15.83
C PRO A 28 0.04 -7.92 16.94
N LYS A 29 -0.89 -8.54 17.65
CA LYS A 29 -0.61 -9.62 18.60
C LYS A 29 -0.93 -10.94 17.90
N VAL A 30 0.06 -11.82 17.80
CA VAL A 30 -0.08 -13.09 17.08
C VAL A 30 0.21 -14.24 18.02
N ALA A 31 -0.64 -15.27 18.05
CA ALA A 31 -0.38 -16.52 18.74
C ALA A 31 -0.44 -17.70 17.77
N ILE A 32 0.62 -18.54 17.78
CA ILE A 32 0.71 -19.74 16.96
C ILE A 32 0.50 -20.95 17.86
N ILE A 33 -0.61 -21.67 17.64
CA ILE A 33 -1.02 -22.84 18.41
C ILE A 33 -0.57 -24.08 17.65
N VAL A 34 0.38 -24.83 18.21
CA VAL A 34 0.86 -26.10 17.63
C VAL A 34 0.27 -27.26 18.44
N THR A 35 -0.43 -28.19 17.78
CA THR A 35 -1.01 -29.37 18.43
C THR A 35 -1.03 -30.58 17.49
N ASP A 36 -0.88 -31.78 18.03
CA ASP A 36 -0.82 -33.06 17.31
C ASP A 36 -2.13 -33.88 17.38
N GLY A 37 -3.17 -33.34 18.04
CA GLY A 37 -4.39 -34.08 18.32
C GLY A 37 -5.60 -33.23 18.65
N ARG A 38 -6.66 -33.88 19.15
CA ARG A 38 -7.90 -33.21 19.57
C ARG A 38 -7.71 -32.55 20.95
N PRO A 39 -8.15 -31.30 21.13
CA PRO A 39 -8.17 -30.68 22.44
C PRO A 39 -9.09 -31.47 23.38
N GLN A 40 -8.61 -31.73 24.60
CA GLN A 40 -9.36 -32.41 25.66
C GLN A 40 -10.28 -31.47 26.46
N ASP A 41 -10.31 -30.19 26.10
CA ASP A 41 -10.99 -29.09 26.77
C ASP A 41 -11.69 -28.15 25.77
N GLN A 42 -12.54 -27.26 26.27
CA GLN A 42 -13.29 -26.34 25.41
C GLN A 42 -12.39 -25.23 24.86
N VAL A 43 -12.27 -25.16 23.52
CA VAL A 43 -11.42 -24.18 22.83
C VAL A 43 -12.20 -23.03 22.19
N THR A 44 -13.46 -23.25 21.79
CA THR A 44 -14.23 -22.31 20.97
C THR A 44 -14.41 -20.95 21.64
N GLU A 45 -14.84 -20.94 22.89
CA GLU A 45 -15.13 -19.70 23.62
C GLU A 45 -13.84 -18.93 23.96
N VAL A 46 -12.77 -19.64 24.31
CA VAL A 46 -11.49 -19.02 24.67
C VAL A 46 -10.82 -18.45 23.42
N ALA A 47 -10.85 -19.17 22.31
CA ALA A 47 -10.35 -18.67 21.02
C ALA A 47 -11.15 -17.44 20.54
N ALA A 48 -12.48 -17.44 20.70
CA ALA A 48 -13.30 -16.28 20.40
C ALA A 48 -12.92 -15.06 21.24
N ARG A 49 -12.66 -15.25 22.55
CA ARG A 49 -12.19 -14.18 23.43
C ARG A 49 -10.81 -13.67 23.04
N ALA A 50 -9.88 -14.56 22.66
CA ALA A 50 -8.56 -14.16 22.18
C ALA A 50 -8.66 -13.28 20.92
N ARG A 51 -9.47 -13.69 19.93
CA ARG A 51 -9.72 -12.90 18.72
C ARG A 51 -10.36 -11.54 19.02
N ALA A 52 -11.35 -11.51 19.93
CA ALA A 52 -11.97 -10.26 20.37
C ALA A 52 -10.99 -9.32 21.09
N ALA A 53 -9.95 -9.86 21.72
CA ALA A 53 -8.86 -9.09 22.33
C ALA A 53 -7.81 -8.58 21.30
N GLY A 54 -8.05 -8.77 20.01
CA GLY A 54 -7.13 -8.37 18.94
C GLY A 54 -5.92 -9.29 18.80
N ILE A 55 -6.02 -10.53 19.28
CA ILE A 55 -4.98 -11.55 19.11
C ILE A 55 -5.34 -12.41 17.90
N GLU A 56 -4.48 -12.39 16.89
CA GLU A 56 -4.59 -13.20 15.69
C GLU A 56 -4.05 -14.61 15.97
N LEU A 57 -4.94 -15.59 15.87
CA LEU A 57 -4.65 -17.00 16.17
C LEU A 57 -4.36 -17.78 14.88
N TYR A 58 -3.19 -18.43 14.84
CA TYR A 58 -2.82 -19.42 13.83
C TYR A 58 -2.82 -20.81 14.46
N ALA A 59 -3.40 -21.80 13.77
CA ALA A 59 -3.46 -23.17 14.25
C ALA A 59 -2.65 -24.11 13.35
N VAL A 60 -1.73 -24.84 13.94
CA VAL A 60 -0.82 -25.78 13.27
C VAL A 60 -1.07 -27.18 13.81
N GLY A 61 -1.61 -28.04 12.95
CA GLY A 61 -1.81 -29.45 13.23
C GLY A 61 -0.60 -30.29 12.85
N VAL A 62 -0.09 -31.14 13.73
CA VAL A 62 0.98 -32.09 13.44
C VAL A 62 0.46 -33.53 13.40
N ASP A 63 0.94 -34.35 12.47
CA ASP A 63 0.63 -35.80 12.35
C ASP A 63 -0.87 -36.16 12.27
N ARG A 64 -1.60 -36.27 13.39
CA ARG A 64 -3.01 -36.70 13.45
C ARG A 64 -3.96 -35.62 13.98
N ALA A 65 -3.56 -34.37 13.87
CA ALA A 65 -4.35 -33.25 14.36
C ALA A 65 -5.73 -33.18 13.67
N ASP A 66 -6.75 -32.86 14.46
CA ASP A 66 -8.13 -32.78 13.98
C ASP A 66 -8.41 -31.41 13.36
N LEU A 67 -8.60 -31.37 12.04
CA LEU A 67 -8.85 -30.15 11.27
C LEU A 67 -10.04 -29.34 11.79
N ARG A 68 -11.11 -29.99 12.26
CA ARG A 68 -12.27 -29.30 12.81
C ARG A 68 -11.91 -28.54 14.08
N SER A 69 -11.11 -29.15 14.94
CA SER A 69 -10.59 -28.55 16.17
C SER A 69 -9.66 -27.37 15.88
N LEU A 70 -8.75 -27.51 14.91
CA LEU A 70 -7.85 -26.43 14.48
C LEU A 70 -8.63 -25.21 13.98
N ARG A 71 -9.68 -25.42 13.16
CA ARG A 71 -10.54 -24.35 12.64
C ARG A 71 -11.30 -23.59 13.73
N MET A 72 -11.70 -24.26 14.81
CA MET A 72 -12.37 -23.57 15.93
C MET A 72 -11.43 -22.65 16.71
N MET A 73 -10.11 -22.94 16.69
CA MET A 73 -9.08 -22.16 17.35
C MET A 73 -8.58 -21.00 16.49
N ALA A 74 -8.37 -21.23 15.19
CA ALA A 74 -7.80 -20.25 14.28
C ALA A 74 -8.68 -19.01 14.07
N SER A 75 -8.08 -17.96 13.49
CA SER A 75 -8.78 -16.76 13.02
C SER A 75 -9.25 -16.93 11.58
N GLU A 76 -10.19 -16.08 11.19
CA GLU A 76 -10.62 -15.99 9.79
C GLU A 76 -9.68 -15.06 9.01
N PRO A 77 -9.41 -15.32 7.71
CA PRO A 77 -9.88 -16.46 6.92
C PRO A 77 -9.10 -17.76 7.23
N LEU A 78 -9.81 -18.87 7.35
CA LEU A 78 -9.22 -20.16 7.76
C LEU A 78 -8.12 -20.67 6.82
N GLU A 79 -8.18 -20.36 5.53
CA GLU A 79 -7.19 -20.78 4.53
C GLU A 79 -5.81 -20.16 4.77
N GLU A 80 -5.77 -19.02 5.46
CA GLU A 80 -4.54 -18.31 5.81
C GLU A 80 -4.04 -18.66 7.22
N HIS A 81 -4.92 -19.18 8.08
CA HIS A 81 -4.66 -19.34 9.52
C HIS A 81 -4.59 -20.79 10.00
N VAL A 82 -4.95 -21.77 9.18
CA VAL A 82 -4.89 -23.19 9.52
C VAL A 82 -3.85 -23.90 8.67
N PHE A 83 -2.89 -24.53 9.32
CA PHE A 83 -1.85 -25.32 8.68
C PHE A 83 -1.86 -26.74 9.21
N TYR A 84 -1.55 -27.68 8.32
CA TYR A 84 -1.34 -29.07 8.66
C TYR A 84 0.02 -29.50 8.18
N VAL A 85 0.77 -30.16 9.06
CA VAL A 85 2.12 -30.64 8.79
C VAL A 85 2.26 -32.09 9.21
N GLU A 86 2.91 -32.89 8.37
CA GLU A 86 3.08 -34.32 8.64
C GLU A 86 4.17 -34.59 9.69
N THR A 87 5.19 -33.73 9.78
CA THR A 87 6.29 -33.86 10.74
C THR A 87 6.71 -32.49 11.29
N TYR A 88 7.28 -32.48 12.50
CA TYR A 88 7.79 -31.26 13.14
C TYR A 88 8.88 -30.54 12.32
N GLY A 89 9.60 -31.24 11.43
CA GLY A 89 10.59 -30.63 10.52
C GLY A 89 9.97 -29.70 9.47
N VAL A 90 8.65 -29.75 9.28
CA VAL A 90 7.91 -28.86 8.37
C VAL A 90 7.57 -27.52 9.05
N ILE A 91 7.83 -27.37 10.36
CA ILE A 91 7.70 -26.07 11.05
C ILE A 91 8.64 -25.03 10.42
N GLU A 92 9.78 -25.43 9.83
CA GLU A 92 10.63 -24.50 9.07
C GLU A 92 9.90 -23.87 7.87
N LYS A 93 9.01 -24.60 7.20
CA LYS A 93 8.17 -24.04 6.12
C LYS A 93 7.15 -23.05 6.66
N LEU A 94 6.69 -23.25 7.89
CA LEU A 94 5.84 -22.29 8.59
C LEU A 94 6.62 -21.03 8.93
N SER A 95 7.88 -21.14 9.37
CA SER A 95 8.75 -19.99 9.61
C SER A 95 8.92 -19.11 8.37
N SER A 96 9.12 -19.68 7.18
CA SER A 96 9.18 -18.91 5.93
C SER A 96 7.84 -18.24 5.60
N LYS A 97 6.72 -18.95 5.78
CA LYS A 97 5.38 -18.38 5.53
C LYS A 97 5.03 -17.28 6.54
N PHE A 98 5.42 -17.45 7.80
CA PHE A 98 5.28 -16.45 8.84
C PHE A 98 6.22 -15.28 8.64
N GLN A 99 7.42 -15.49 8.10
CA GLN A 99 8.26 -14.39 7.64
C GLN A 99 7.60 -13.65 6.49
N GLU A 100 7.04 -14.30 5.47
CA GLU A 100 6.32 -13.57 4.41
C GLU A 100 5.07 -12.83 4.92
N THR A 101 4.38 -13.39 5.92
CA THR A 101 3.14 -12.82 6.48
C THR A 101 3.41 -11.68 7.46
N PHE A 102 4.43 -11.83 8.32
CA PHE A 102 4.72 -10.92 9.44
C PHE A 102 5.98 -10.09 9.22
N CYS A 103 7.00 -10.66 8.58
CA CYS A 103 8.22 -9.94 8.22
C CYS A 103 8.02 -9.25 6.87
N VAL A 104 8.08 -7.94 6.94
CA VAL A 104 8.01 -6.98 5.84
C VAL A 104 6.61 -6.65 5.35
N ARG A 105 5.98 -5.80 6.17
CA ARG A 105 5.04 -4.80 5.67
C ARG A 105 5.72 -3.48 5.26
N ASP A 106 7.00 -3.27 5.58
CA ASP A 106 7.74 -2.09 5.16
C ASP A 106 8.64 -2.37 3.94
N LYS A 107 8.15 -2.05 2.74
CA LYS A 107 8.92 -2.19 1.50
C LYS A 107 10.20 -1.36 1.51
N CYS A 108 10.28 -0.30 2.30
CA CYS A 108 11.49 0.50 2.46
C CYS A 108 12.59 -0.29 3.18
N ALA A 109 12.23 -1.08 4.21
CA ALA A 109 13.17 -1.88 4.98
C ALA A 109 13.80 -3.04 4.18
N LEU A 110 13.14 -3.53 3.13
CA LEU A 110 13.70 -4.56 2.23
C LEU A 110 14.82 -4.04 1.33
N GLY A 111 14.94 -2.72 1.15
CA GLY A 111 15.88 -2.13 0.18
C GLY A 111 15.53 -2.41 -1.29
N SER A 112 14.39 -3.04 -1.59
CA SER A 112 13.93 -3.34 -2.96
C SER A 112 12.91 -2.32 -3.50
N HIS A 113 12.75 -1.18 -2.83
CA HIS A 113 11.75 -0.16 -3.14
C HIS A 113 12.06 0.67 -4.41
N GLY A 114 13.31 0.73 -4.84
CA GLY A 114 13.71 1.38 -6.09
C GLY A 114 13.52 2.91 -6.11
N CYS A 115 13.50 3.56 -4.95
CA CYS A 115 13.53 5.02 -4.84
C CYS A 115 14.97 5.50 -5.02
N GLN A 116 15.19 6.58 -5.77
CA GLN A 116 16.52 7.15 -5.96
C GLN A 116 17.09 7.74 -4.67
N HIS A 117 16.26 8.43 -3.88
CA HIS A 117 16.68 9.10 -2.64
C HIS A 117 16.01 8.47 -1.41
N ILE A 118 14.81 8.92 -1.06
CA ILE A 118 14.15 8.56 0.20
C ILE A 118 12.98 7.62 -0.11
N CYS A 119 12.79 6.60 0.73
CA CYS A 119 11.60 5.78 0.76
C CYS A 119 10.82 6.04 2.04
N VAL A 120 9.54 6.37 1.90
CA VAL A 120 8.64 6.64 3.03
C VAL A 120 7.58 5.55 3.05
N SER A 121 7.49 4.85 4.18
CA SER A 121 6.51 3.79 4.39
C SER A 121 5.15 4.39 4.73
N ASP A 122 4.14 4.20 3.86
CA ASP A 122 2.77 4.66 4.09
C ASP A 122 1.91 3.62 4.84
N GLY A 123 2.56 2.54 5.30
CA GLY A 123 1.93 1.45 6.02
C GLY A 123 2.11 0.13 5.30
N VAL A 124 1.06 -0.69 5.34
CA VAL A 124 1.11 -2.11 4.99
C VAL A 124 1.38 -2.31 3.50
N ALA A 125 2.60 -2.72 3.14
CA ALA A 125 3.03 -2.97 1.77
C ALA A 125 2.92 -1.76 0.82
N SER A 126 2.66 -0.56 1.36
CA SER A 126 2.54 0.71 0.64
C SER A 126 3.70 1.62 1.00
N TYR A 127 4.23 2.31 0.00
CA TYR A 127 5.30 3.29 0.17
C TYR A 127 5.23 4.29 -0.97
N HIS A 128 5.84 5.45 -0.74
CA HIS A 128 6.18 6.40 -1.80
C HIS A 128 7.65 6.78 -1.70
N CYS A 129 8.16 7.30 -2.80
CA CYS A 129 9.49 7.88 -2.84
C CYS A 129 9.41 9.38 -2.55
N ASP A 130 10.39 9.90 -1.85
CA ASP A 130 10.56 11.33 -1.59
C ASP A 130 11.99 11.75 -1.93
N CYS A 131 12.20 13.06 -2.09
CA CYS A 131 13.47 13.61 -2.54
C CYS A 131 14.12 14.46 -1.43
N HIS A 132 15.46 14.45 -1.40
CA HIS A 132 16.20 15.39 -0.55
C HIS A 132 15.91 16.85 -0.94
N ALA A 133 16.15 17.76 0.02
CA ALA A 133 15.99 19.19 -0.22
C ALA A 133 16.76 19.66 -1.47
N GLY A 134 16.11 20.42 -2.34
CA GLY A 134 16.67 20.86 -3.62
C GLY A 134 16.35 19.95 -4.82
N PHE A 135 15.60 18.86 -4.63
CA PHE A 135 15.18 17.96 -5.69
C PHE A 135 13.64 17.83 -5.76
N THR A 136 13.12 17.48 -6.95
CA THR A 136 11.70 17.21 -7.19
C THR A 136 11.51 15.79 -7.69
N LEU A 137 10.44 15.13 -7.22
CA LEU A 137 10.09 13.78 -7.64
C LEU A 137 9.54 13.80 -9.08
N ASN A 138 10.08 12.94 -9.94
CA ASN A 138 9.68 12.84 -11.34
C ASN A 138 8.34 12.10 -11.50
N GLU A 139 7.78 12.14 -12.71
CA GLU A 139 6.49 11.47 -13.04
C GLU A 139 6.54 9.95 -12.85
N ASP A 140 7.73 9.35 -12.88
CA ASP A 140 7.94 7.92 -12.59
C ASP A 140 7.75 7.56 -11.11
N LYS A 141 7.59 8.57 -10.24
CA LYS A 141 7.44 8.47 -8.78
C LYS A 141 8.61 7.77 -8.08
N LYS A 142 9.78 7.70 -8.72
CA LYS A 142 10.96 6.98 -8.22
C LYS A 142 12.24 7.78 -8.30
N THR A 143 12.41 8.57 -9.35
CA THR A 143 13.62 9.37 -9.58
C THR A 143 13.40 10.84 -9.20
N CYS A 144 14.49 11.51 -8.89
CA CYS A 144 14.54 12.87 -8.39
C CYS A 144 15.40 13.75 -9.31
N SER A 145 14.87 14.88 -9.74
CA SER A 145 15.58 15.88 -10.56
C SER A 145 15.93 17.12 -9.74
N ASP A 146 17.14 17.63 -9.93
CA ASP A 146 17.63 18.82 -9.23
C ASP A 146 16.83 20.06 -9.65
N ILE A 147 16.26 20.78 -8.67
CA ILE A 147 15.49 22.00 -8.88
C ILE A 147 16.40 23.11 -9.42
N GLN A 148 17.68 23.14 -9.07
CA GLN A 148 18.64 24.14 -9.55
C GLN A 148 18.98 23.96 -11.03
N GLU A 149 18.98 22.74 -11.56
CA GLU A 149 19.12 22.48 -13.00
C GLU A 149 17.92 23.02 -13.78
N VAL A 150 16.69 22.77 -13.29
CA VAL A 150 15.47 23.34 -13.88
C VAL A 150 15.44 24.86 -13.72
N ARG A 151 15.93 25.39 -12.60
CA ARG A 151 16.04 26.82 -12.37
C ARG A 151 17.08 27.47 -13.28
N LYS A 152 18.19 26.81 -13.62
CA LYS A 152 19.14 27.31 -14.64
C LYS A 152 18.52 27.40 -16.03
N LEU A 153 17.61 26.48 -16.38
CA LEU A 153 16.87 26.56 -17.64
C LEU A 153 15.86 27.73 -17.67
N VAL A 154 15.42 28.20 -16.49
CA VAL A 154 14.51 29.37 -16.34
C VAL A 154 15.28 30.67 -16.09
N SER A 155 16.46 30.59 -15.47
CA SER A 155 17.43 31.66 -15.30
C SER A 155 18.29 31.76 -16.54
N ILE A 156 17.67 32.29 -17.60
CA ILE A 156 18.37 32.91 -18.72
C ILE A 156 19.10 34.15 -18.17
N GLU A 157 20.23 33.97 -17.51
CA GLU A 157 21.07 35.09 -17.08
C GLU A 157 21.98 35.62 -18.20
N ASP A 158 21.98 35.02 -19.41
CA ASP A 158 22.82 35.49 -20.52
C ASP A 158 22.15 35.55 -21.91
N ALA A 159 20.82 35.56 -22.03
CA ALA A 159 20.17 35.87 -23.31
C ALA A 159 19.18 37.03 -23.18
N CYS A 160 19.39 38.05 -24.02
CA CYS A 160 18.52 39.20 -24.20
C CYS A 160 17.03 38.77 -24.25
N GLY A 161 16.29 39.03 -23.16
CA GLY A 161 14.91 38.55 -22.94
C GLY A 161 13.85 39.07 -23.92
N CYS A 162 14.24 39.82 -24.95
CA CYS A 162 13.34 40.29 -25.99
C CYS A 162 13.04 39.21 -27.03
N GLU A 163 13.98 38.36 -27.40
CA GLU A 163 13.80 37.41 -28.53
C GLU A 163 12.82 36.27 -28.19
N ALA A 164 12.98 35.66 -27.01
CA ALA A 164 12.05 34.62 -26.55
C ALA A 164 10.63 35.16 -26.30
N THR A 165 10.53 36.39 -25.79
CA THR A 165 9.25 37.07 -25.57
C THR A 165 8.57 37.42 -26.89
N LEU A 166 9.31 37.91 -27.89
CA LEU A 166 8.78 38.18 -29.24
C LEU A 166 8.34 36.89 -29.96
N ALA A 167 9.09 35.79 -29.80
CA ALA A 167 8.71 34.50 -30.37
C ALA A 167 7.41 33.95 -29.75
N PHE A 168 7.27 34.06 -28.42
CA PHE A 168 6.03 33.68 -27.73
C PHE A 168 4.86 34.58 -28.13
N GLN A 169 5.05 35.90 -28.14
CA GLN A 169 4.02 36.85 -28.58
C GLN A 169 3.58 36.58 -30.02
N GLY A 170 4.50 36.31 -30.94
CA GLY A 170 4.19 35.94 -32.32
C GLY A 170 3.36 34.65 -32.43
N LYS A 171 3.69 33.64 -31.62
CA LYS A 171 2.95 32.36 -31.59
C LYS A 171 1.53 32.53 -31.03
N VAL A 172 1.36 33.36 -30.00
CA VAL A 172 0.04 33.69 -29.43
C VAL A 172 -0.81 34.48 -30.44
N ILE A 173 -0.22 35.48 -31.11
CA ILE A 173 -0.91 36.29 -32.12
C ILE A 173 -1.40 35.41 -33.28
N SER A 174 -0.56 34.49 -33.78
CA SER A 174 -0.97 33.61 -34.89
C SER A 174 -2.11 32.66 -34.48
N TYR A 175 -2.08 32.16 -33.24
CA TYR A 175 -3.14 31.30 -32.72
C TYR A 175 -4.47 32.06 -32.59
N LEU A 176 -4.44 33.29 -32.07
CA LEU A 176 -5.61 34.15 -31.97
C LEU A 176 -6.17 34.54 -33.35
N GLN A 177 -5.31 34.84 -34.33
CA GLN A 177 -5.72 35.07 -35.72
C GLN A 177 -6.36 33.81 -36.34
N GLY A 178 -5.81 32.64 -36.05
CA GLY A 178 -6.37 31.35 -36.46
C GLY A 178 -7.75 31.06 -35.85
N LEU A 179 -8.00 31.53 -34.63
CA LEU A 179 -9.30 31.43 -33.98
C LEU A 179 -10.31 32.42 -34.57
N ASN A 180 -9.91 33.67 -34.82
CA ASN A 180 -10.78 34.67 -35.45
C ASN A 180 -11.20 34.24 -36.86
N THR A 181 -10.27 33.73 -37.67
CA THR A 181 -10.59 33.25 -39.03
C THR A 181 -11.55 32.05 -39.01
N LYS A 182 -11.41 31.13 -38.04
CA LYS A 182 -12.39 30.06 -37.84
C LYS A 182 -13.75 30.60 -37.40
N LEU A 183 -13.78 31.59 -36.51
CA LEU A 183 -15.01 32.22 -36.05
C LEU A 183 -15.74 32.91 -37.21
N ASP A 184 -15.02 33.66 -38.05
CA ASP A 184 -15.57 34.29 -39.27
C ASP A 184 -16.13 33.23 -40.24
N GLY A 185 -15.41 32.12 -40.43
CA GLY A 185 -15.86 31.01 -41.26
C GLY A 185 -17.12 30.33 -40.73
N ILE A 186 -17.30 30.25 -39.41
CA ILE A 186 -18.54 29.77 -38.79
C ILE A 186 -19.66 30.81 -38.99
N LEU A 187 -19.36 32.10 -38.82
CA LEU A 187 -20.32 33.19 -38.99
C LEU A 187 -20.88 33.24 -40.41
N GLU A 188 -20.03 33.07 -41.42
CA GLU A 188 -20.42 33.01 -42.83
C GLU A 188 -21.25 31.76 -43.14
N LYS A 189 -20.91 30.60 -42.58
CA LYS A 189 -21.73 29.38 -42.72
C LYS A 189 -23.11 29.53 -42.09
N LEU A 190 -23.21 30.22 -40.95
CA LEU A 190 -24.49 30.52 -40.30
C LEU A 190 -25.33 31.50 -41.15
N ARG A 191 -24.71 32.50 -41.78
CA ARG A 191 -25.38 33.42 -42.72
C ARG A 191 -25.86 32.72 -43.99
N ALA A 192 -25.04 31.85 -44.58
CA ALA A 192 -25.40 31.06 -45.76
C ALA A 192 -26.57 30.10 -45.49
N ASN A 193 -26.61 29.47 -44.32
CA ASN A 193 -27.73 28.61 -43.92
C ASN A 193 -28.99 29.40 -43.53
N GLY A 194 -28.87 30.66 -43.11
CA GLY A 194 -30.00 31.54 -42.79
C GLY A 194 -30.73 32.09 -44.03
N LEU A 195 -30.09 32.14 -45.19
CA LEU A 195 -30.68 32.59 -46.46
C LEU A 195 -31.32 31.47 -47.30
N GLY A 196 -31.26 30.21 -46.84
CA GLY A 196 -31.79 29.04 -47.55
C GLY A 196 -33.20 28.57 -47.14
N GLN A 197 -33.91 29.29 -46.26
CA GLN A 197 -35.23 28.88 -45.76
C GLN A 197 -36.35 29.90 -45.99
N ILE A 198 -36.17 30.87 -46.89
CA ILE A 198 -37.25 31.74 -47.34
C ILE A 198 -37.21 31.81 -48.87
N HIS A 199 -37.68 30.76 -49.54
CA HIS A 199 -38.47 30.85 -50.79
C HIS A 199 -38.87 29.44 -51.27
N HIS A 200 -40.19 29.24 -51.25
CA HIS A 200 -41.02 28.17 -51.82
C HIS A 200 -40.98 26.78 -51.18
#